data_AF-A0A934J3E2-F1
#
_entry.id   AF-A0A934J3E2-F1
#
_cell.length_a   1.000
_cell.length_b   1.000
_cell.length_c   1.000
_cell.angle_alpha   90.00
_cell.angle_beta   90.00
_cell.angle_gamma   90.00
#
_symmetry.space_group_name_H-M   'P 1'
#
loop_
_entity.id
_entity.type
_entity.pdbx_description
1 polymer ?
#
loop_
_entity_poly.entity_id
_entity_poly.type
_entity_poly.pdbx_seq_one_letter_code
_entity_poly.pdbx_strand_id
1 'polypeptide(L)'
;MALVILLIVQGLVFLVFAIAAFWWLFALRRRAVARSGSTMPGLRDSLTAFREGLTHPRYLRLRLIIFCSVALLVVSAPLVSVVSSA
;
A
#
# COMPACT_ATOMS: atom_id res chain seq x y z
N MET A 1 0.10 -18.62 -22.85
CA MET A 1 -0.02 -19.03 -21.43
C MET A 1 0.83 -18.20 -20.48
N ALA A 2 2.09 -17.89 -20.81
CA ALA A 2 2.98 -17.07 -19.97
C ALA A 2 2.38 -15.71 -19.57
N LEU A 3 1.71 -15.02 -20.51
CA LEU A 3 1.06 -13.72 -20.26
C LEU A 3 -0.05 -13.81 -19.20
N VAL A 4 -0.86 -14.87 -19.23
CA VAL A 4 -1.94 -15.11 -18.24
C VAL A 4 -1.36 -15.34 -16.85
N ILE A 5 -0.29 -16.14 -16.75
CA ILE A 5 0.41 -16.39 -15.48
C ILE A 5 0.97 -15.08 -14.92
N LEU A 6 1.57 -14.24 -15.77
CA LEU A 6 2.15 -12.96 -15.38
C LEU A 6 1.08 -12.00 -14.83
N LEU A 7 -0.07 -11.90 -15.50
CA LEU A 7 -1.20 -11.09 -15.03
C LEU A 7 -1.78 -11.59 -13.70
N ILE A 8 -1.88 -12.91 -13.50
CA ILE A 8 -2.35 -13.50 -12.23
C ILE A 8 -1.38 -13.12 -11.09
N VAL A 9 -0.07 -13.26 -11.31
CA VAL A 9 0.95 -12.88 -10.33
C VAL A 9 0.88 -11.38 -10.03
N GLN A 10 0.76 -10.55 -11.07
CA GLN A 10 0.64 -9.10 -10.92
C GLN A 10 -0.62 -8.70 -10.14
N GLY A 11 -1.73 -9.37 -10.39
CA GLY A 11 -2.98 -9.21 -9.64
C GLY A 11 -2.84 -9.59 -8.16
N LEU A 12 -2.14 -10.69 -7.85
CA LEU A 12 -1.85 -11.09 -6.47
C LEU A 12 -0.97 -10.06 -5.75
N VAL A 13 0.08 -9.56 -6.41
CA VAL A 13 0.95 -8.52 -5.86
C VAL A 13 0.16 -7.24 -5.60
N PHE A 14 -0.73 -6.86 -6.53
CA PHE A 14 -1.61 -5.71 -6.36
C PHE A 14 -2.61 -5.91 -5.21
N LEU A 15 -3.16 -7.11 -5.04
CA LEU A 15 -4.07 -7.43 -3.94
C LEU A 15 -3.36 -7.31 -2.59
N VAL A 16 -2.13 -7.83 -2.47
CA VAL A 16 -1.30 -7.68 -1.27
C VAL A 16 -1.00 -6.21 -0.98
N PHE A 17 -0.67 -5.44 -2.02
CA PHE A 17 -0.48 -3.98 -1.92
C PHE A 17 -1.76 -3.29 -1.41
N ALA A 18 -2.91 -3.60 -1.98
CA ALA A 18 -4.19 -3.00 -1.59
C ALA A 18 -4.51 -3.33 -0.13
N ILE A 19 -4.40 -4.60 0.28
CA ILE A 19 -4.63 -5.03 1.67
C ILE A 19 -3.69 -4.29 2.62
N ALA A 20 -2.39 -4.22 2.31
CA ALA A 20 -1.40 -3.53 3.13
C ALA A 20 -1.69 -2.02 3.24
N ALA A 21 -2.08 -1.38 2.13
CA ALA A 21 -2.44 0.03 2.09
C ALA A 21 -3.71 0.31 2.92
N PHE A 22 -4.75 -0.51 2.79
CA PHE A 22 -5.96 -0.38 3.61
C PHE A 22 -5.69 -0.65 5.08
N TRP A 23 -4.89 -1.68 5.41
CA TRP A 23 -4.47 -1.95 6.79
C TRP A 23 -3.74 -0.77 7.41
N TRP A 24 -2.85 -0.15 6.65
CA TRP A 24 -2.15 1.04 7.09
C TRP A 24 -3.11 2.20 7.35
N LEU A 25 -4.06 2.43 6.44
CA LEU A 25 -5.10 3.46 6.55
C LEU A 25 -5.99 3.24 7.78
N PHE A 26 -6.41 1.99 8.03
CA PHE A 26 -7.19 1.63 9.22
C PHE A 26 -6.40 1.76 10.51
N ALA A 27 -5.10 1.38 10.52
CA ALA A 27 -4.23 1.55 11.68
C ALA A 27 -4.05 3.03 12.04
N LEU A 28 -3.94 3.89 11.03
CA LEU A 28 -3.88 5.35 11.17
C LEU A 28 -5.20 5.92 11.72
N ARG A 29 -6.35 5.50 11.18
CA ARG A 29 -7.66 5.92 11.70
C ARG A 29 -7.88 5.48 13.14
N ARG A 30 -7.52 4.24 13.51
CA ARG A 30 -7.61 3.77 14.90
C ARG A 30 -6.82 4.64 15.86
N ARG A 31 -5.61 5.08 15.47
CA ARG A 31 -4.81 5.99 16.30
C ARG A 31 -5.41 7.38 16.42
N ALA A 32 -5.93 7.92 15.32
CA ALA A 32 -6.56 9.24 15.31
C ALA A 32 -7.83 9.25 16.20
N VAL A 33 -8.67 8.22 16.12
CA VAL A 33 -9.86 8.06 16.98
C VAL A 33 -9.47 7.90 18.45
N ALA A 34 -8.45 7.08 18.76
CA ALA A 34 -7.99 6.87 20.12
C ALA A 34 -7.42 8.15 20.78
N ARG A 35 -6.78 9.04 20.01
CA ARG A 35 -6.28 10.32 20.53
C ARG A 35 -7.35 11.41 20.59
N SER A 36 -8.24 11.48 19.60
CA SER A 36 -9.20 12.57 19.46
C SER A 36 -10.50 12.33 20.21
N GLY A 37 -10.82 11.09 20.61
CA GLY A 37 -12.10 10.73 21.25
C GLY A 37 -13.34 10.85 20.34
N SER A 38 -13.14 11.28 19.09
CA SER A 38 -14.18 11.49 18.08
C SER A 38 -14.04 10.44 16.97
N THR A 39 -15.16 9.90 16.51
CA THR A 39 -15.24 8.97 15.37
C THR A 39 -14.85 9.64 14.04
N MET A 40 -14.88 10.97 13.98
CA MET A 40 -14.46 11.78 12.83
C MET A 40 -13.48 12.88 13.32
N PRO A 41 -12.20 12.53 13.54
CA PRO A 41 -11.19 13.54 13.85
C PRO A 41 -11.02 14.48 12.65
N GLY A 42 -10.80 15.77 12.89
CA GLY A 42 -10.68 16.78 11.84
C GLY A 42 -9.63 16.39 10.78
N LEU A 43 -9.83 16.86 9.53
CA LEU A 43 -8.93 16.59 8.39
C LEU A 43 -7.45 16.87 8.71
N ARG A 44 -7.18 17.92 9.48
CA ARG A 44 -5.83 18.31 9.92
C ARG A 44 -5.22 17.31 10.90
N ASP A 45 -5.97 16.85 11.89
CA ASP A 45 -5.52 15.86 12.88
C ASP A 45 -5.31 14.48 12.25
N SER A 46 -6.13 14.14 11.27
CA SER A 46 -5.93 12.95 10.44
C SER A 46 -4.64 13.06 9.62
N LEU A 47 -4.31 14.24 9.09
CA LEU A 47 -3.08 14.48 8.31
C LEU A 47 -1.81 14.46 9.17
N THR A 48 -1.84 15.02 10.38
CA THR A 48 -0.73 14.95 11.33
C THR A 48 -0.52 13.52 11.84
N ALA A 49 -1.60 12.78 12.15
CA ALA A 49 -1.51 11.36 12.47
C ALA A 49 -0.98 10.53 11.29
N PHE A 50 -1.37 10.87 10.05
CA PHE A 50 -0.85 10.26 8.83
C PHE A 50 0.66 10.50 8.70
N ARG A 51 1.10 11.74 8.91
CA ARG A 51 2.51 12.13 8.87
C ARG A 51 3.33 11.45 9.95
N GLU A 52 2.81 11.31 11.17
CA GLU A 52 3.46 10.53 12.24
C GLU A 52 3.51 9.03 11.94
N GLY A 53 2.48 8.47 11.30
CA GLY A 53 2.49 7.07 10.88
C GLY A 53 3.40 6.79 9.68
N LEU A 54 3.68 7.80 8.86
CA LEU A 54 4.73 7.75 7.82
C LEU A 54 6.12 7.74 8.47
N THR A 55 6.39 8.56 9.49
CA THR A 55 7.74 8.70 10.08
C THR A 55 8.06 7.69 11.18
N HIS A 56 7.07 7.07 11.82
CA HIS A 56 7.35 6.14 12.92
C HIS A 56 8.02 4.82 12.43
N PRO A 57 9.15 4.39 13.04
CA PRO A 57 9.89 3.19 12.64
C PRO A 57 9.06 1.90 12.78
N ARG A 58 8.00 1.91 13.60
CA ARG A 58 7.07 0.79 13.76
C ARG A 58 6.31 0.45 12.46
N TYR A 59 6.16 1.41 11.54
CA TYR A 59 5.51 1.19 10.24
C TYR A 59 6.49 1.01 9.08
N LEU A 60 7.80 1.02 9.34
CA LEU A 60 8.84 0.96 8.32
C LEU A 60 8.79 -0.35 7.52
N ARG A 61 8.48 -1.48 8.18
CA ARG A 61 8.23 -2.76 7.49
C ARG A 61 7.02 -2.70 6.56
N LEU A 62 5.92 -2.08 7.00
CA LEU A 62 4.70 -1.97 6.20
C LEU A 62 4.93 -1.04 5.00
N ARG A 63 5.65 0.07 5.21
CA ARG A 63 6.11 0.98 4.15
C ARG A 63 7.02 0.27 3.15
N LEU A 64 7.96 -0.55 3.61
CA LEU A 64 8.83 -1.35 2.75
C LEU A 64 8.05 -2.37 1.94
N ILE A 65 7.07 -3.06 2.53
CA ILE A 65 6.22 -4.00 1.79
C ILE A 65 5.46 -3.25 0.69
N ILE A 66 4.81 -2.13 1.02
CA ILE A 66 4.08 -1.30 0.06
C ILE A 66 5.02 -0.80 -1.05
N PHE A 67 6.19 -0.27 -0.68
CA PHE A 67 7.16 0.26 -1.63
C PHE A 67 7.75 -0.84 -2.53
N CYS A 68 8.06 -2.00 -1.95
CA CYS A 68 8.57 -3.15 -2.69
C CYS A 68 7.51 -3.71 -3.64
N SER A 69 6.25 -3.81 -3.22
CA SER A 69 5.15 -4.21 -4.09
C SER A 69 4.94 -3.25 -5.26
N VAL A 70 5.01 -1.93 -5.01
CA VAL A 70 4.93 -0.92 -6.08
C VAL A 70 6.12 -1.02 -7.03
N ALA A 71 7.34 -1.12 -6.49
CA ALA A 71 8.54 -1.28 -7.30
C ALA A 71 8.45 -2.54 -8.17
N LEU A 72 7.99 -3.67 -7.61
CA LEU A 72 7.80 -4.91 -8.34
C LEU A 72 6.78 -4.74 -9.47
N LEU A 73 5.65 -4.09 -9.20
CA LEU A 73 4.60 -3.79 -10.19
C LEU A 73 5.10 -2.89 -11.34
N VAL A 74 5.87 -1.84 -11.00
CA VAL A 74 6.41 -0.89 -11.98
C VAL A 74 7.50 -1.55 -12.85
N VAL A 75 8.37 -2.36 -12.24
CA VAL A 75 9.41 -3.10 -12.97
C VAL A 75 8.80 -4.24 -13.81
N SER A 76 7.69 -4.84 -13.37
CA SER A 76 7.00 -5.87 -14.14
C SER A 76 6.14 -5.33 -15.28
N ALA A 77 5.74 -4.05 -15.25
CA ALA A 77 4.94 -3.43 -16.31
C ALA A 77 5.55 -3.53 -17.72
N PRO A 78 6.84 -3.21 -17.95
CA PRO A 78 7.45 -3.37 -19.28
C PRO A 78 7.56 -4.83 -19.72
N LEU A 79 7.65 -5.79 -18.79
CA LEU A 79 7.69 -7.23 -19.11
C LEU A 79 6.40 -7.71 -19.78
N VAL A 80 5.25 -7.10 -19.44
CA VAL A 80 3.97 -7.37 -20.12
C VAL A 80 4.06 -6.98 -21.60
N SER A 81 4.64 -5.83 -21.91
CA SER A 81 4.81 -5.39 -23.30
C SER A 81 5.71 -6.34 -24.08
N VAL A 82 6.84 -6.77 -23.49
CA VAL A 82 7.80 -7.68 -24.15
C VAL A 82 7.17 -9.05 -24.43
N VAL A 83 6.46 -9.62 -23.44
CA VAL A 83 5.77 -10.91 -23.58
C VAL A 83 4.55 -10.82 -24.50
N SER A 84 3.91 -9.65 -24.63
CA SER A 84 2.82 -9.44 -25.59
C SER A 84 3.31 -9.30 -27.03
N SER A 85 4.56 -8.87 -27.24
CA SER A 85 5.16 -8.67 -28.56
C SER A 85 5.93 -9.89 -29.09
N ALA A 86 6.06 -10.94 -28.28
CA ALA A 86 6.76 -12.19 -28.60
C ALA A 86 5.77 -13.31 -28.93
#